data_AF-Q07941-F1
#
_entry.id   AF-Q07941-F1
#
_cell.length_a   1.000
_cell.length_b   1.000
_cell.length_c   1.000
_cell.angle_alpha   90.00
_cell.angle_beta   90.00
_cell.angle_gamma   90.00
#
_symmetry.space_group_name_H-M   'P 1'
#
loop_
_entity.id
_entity.type
_entity.pdbx_description
1 polymer ?
#
loop_
_entity_poly.entity_id
_entity_poly.type
_entity_poly.pdbx_seq_one_letter_code
_entity_poly.pdbx_strand_id
1 'polypeptide(L)'
;KTMKLDNSSQREIEEFLSEAACMKDFSHPNVIRLLGVCIEMSSQGIPKPMVILPFMKYGDLHTYLLYSRLETGPKHIPLQTLLKFMVDIALGMEYLSNRNFLHRDLAAR
;
A
#
# COMPACT_ATOMS: atom_id res chain seq x y z
N LYS A 1 4.90 -5.89 -2.41
CA LYS A 1 5.52 -4.87 -3.30
C LYS A 1 7.01 -4.93 -3.01
N THR A 2 7.85 -5.23 -4.00
CA THR A 2 9.31 -5.25 -3.83
C THR A 2 9.84 -3.84 -4.00
N MET A 3 10.64 -3.32 -3.06
CA MET A 3 11.36 -2.07 -3.31
C MET A 3 12.45 -2.37 -4.33
N LYS A 4 12.43 -1.68 -5.48
CA LYS A 4 13.51 -1.78 -6.47
C LYS A 4 14.70 -0.97 -5.96
N LEU A 5 15.45 -1.56 -5.05
CA LEU A 5 16.75 -1.05 -4.62
C LEU A 5 17.79 -1.95 -5.28
N ASP A 6 18.32 -1.50 -6.42
CA ASP A 6 19.31 -2.26 -7.20
C ASP A 6 20.71 -2.27 -6.55
N ASN A 7 20.87 -1.58 -5.41
CA ASN A 7 21.99 -1.70 -4.49
C ASN A 7 21.61 -1.04 -3.15
N SER A 8 20.89 -1.77 -2.28
CA SER A 8 20.49 -1.22 -0.97
C SER A 8 21.71 -0.92 -0.12
N SER A 9 22.04 0.35 0.09
CA SER A 9 23.04 0.72 1.10
C SER A 9 22.56 0.33 2.49
N GLN A 10 23.46 0.14 3.46
CA GLN A 10 23.06 -0.16 4.84
C GLN A 10 22.09 0.90 5.38
N ARG A 11 22.31 2.18 5.01
CA ARG A 11 21.42 3.29 5.37
C ARG A 11 20.02 3.15 4.78
N GLU A 12 19.89 2.73 3.53
CA GLU A 12 18.57 2.52 2.90
C GLU A 12 17.80 1.37 3.57
N ILE A 13 18.50 0.34 4.05
CA ILE A 13 17.89 -0.75 4.81
C ILE A 13 17.40 -0.23 6.18
N GLU A 14 18.20 0.59 6.86
CA GLU A 14 17.82 1.21 8.13
C GLU A 14 16.60 2.13 7.97
N GLU A 15 16.58 2.96 6.92
CA GLU A 15 15.43 3.83 6.58
C GLU A 15 14.18 2.98 6.28
N PHE A 16 14.32 1.91 5.49
CA PHE A 16 13.23 0.96 5.22
C PHE A 16 12.67 0.31 6.49
N LEU A 17 13.54 -0.17 7.38
CA LEU A 17 13.13 -0.81 8.64
C LEU A 17 12.46 0.20 9.58
N SER A 18 12.94 1.44 9.60
CA SER A 18 12.34 2.53 10.39
C SER A 18 10.93 2.87 9.91
N GLU A 19 10.73 3.02 8.60
CA GLU A 19 9.40 3.23 8.02
C GLU A 19 8.46 2.04 8.29
N ALA A 20 8.96 0.81 8.11
CA ALA A 20 8.21 -0.39 8.41
C ALA A 20 7.80 -0.48 9.89
N ALA A 21 8.69 -0.11 10.82
CA ALA A 21 8.38 -0.07 12.25
C ALA A 21 7.27 0.95 12.56
N CYS A 22 7.29 2.13 11.92
CA CYS A 22 6.22 3.12 12.06
C CYS A 22 4.87 2.61 11.54
N MET A 23 4.87 1.90 10.40
CA MET A 23 3.67 1.36 9.77
C MET A 23 3.08 0.13 10.50
N LYS A 24 3.89 -0.59 11.28
CA LYS A 24 3.48 -1.81 11.98
C LYS A 24 2.28 -1.59 12.91
N ASP A 25 2.22 -0.43 13.54
CA ASP A 25 1.21 -0.11 14.55
C ASP A 25 -0.08 0.49 13.94
N PHE A 26 -0.20 0.50 12.62
CA PHE A 26 -1.44 0.88 11.95
C PHE A 26 -2.50 -0.22 12.11
N SER A 27 -3.63 0.16 12.69
CA SER A 27 -4.81 -0.64 13.00
C SER A 27 -6.05 0.21 12.71
N HIS A 28 -6.46 0.21 11.45
CA HIS A 28 -7.67 0.89 10.97
C HIS A 28 -8.22 0.13 9.75
N PRO A 29 -9.55 -0.05 9.59
CA PRO A 29 -10.11 -0.81 8.48
C PRO A 29 -9.78 -0.23 7.09
N ASN A 30 -9.58 1.09 7.00
CA ASN A 30 -9.25 1.79 5.75
C ASN A 30 -7.75 2.12 5.58
N VAL A 31 -6.87 1.53 6.41
CA VAL A 31 -5.41 1.63 6.24
C VAL A 31 -4.85 0.23 6.14
N ILE A 32 -4.09 -0.06 5.08
CA ILE A 32 -3.53 -1.39 4.88
C ILE A 32 -2.55 -1.73 6.02
N ARG A 33 -2.76 -2.90 6.64
CA ARG A 33 -1.90 -3.37 7.71
C ARG A 33 -0.63 -4.01 7.14
N LEU A 34 0.52 -3.58 7.66
CA LEU A 34 1.79 -4.26 7.44
C LEU A 34 1.79 -5.58 8.23
N LEU A 35 1.95 -6.73 7.53
CA LEU A 35 2.09 -8.03 8.21
C LEU A 35 3.51 -8.26 8.71
N GLY A 36 4.50 -7.74 7.98
CA GLY A 36 5.90 -7.81 8.35
C GLY A 36 6.81 -7.43 7.21
N VAL A 37 8.11 -7.56 7.47
CA VAL A 37 9.17 -7.34 6.49
C VAL A 37 10.13 -8.51 6.52
N CYS A 38 10.83 -8.75 5.42
CA CYS A 38 11.96 -9.66 5.36
C CYS A 38 13.06 -9.06 4.49
N ILE A 39 14.29 -9.53 4.70
CA ILE A 39 15.45 -9.14 3.91
C ILE A 39 15.99 -10.43 3.29
N GLU A 40 15.89 -10.53 1.97
CA GLU A 40 16.41 -11.67 1.22
C GLU A 40 17.77 -11.32 0.61
N MET A 41 18.74 -12.21 0.75
CA MET A 41 20.04 -12.05 0.10
C MET A 41 19.97 -12.62 -1.31
N SER A 42 20.19 -11.76 -2.31
CA SER A 42 20.27 -12.22 -3.70
C SER A 42 21.52 -13.06 -3.96
N SER A 43 21.55 -13.79 -5.07
CA SER A 43 22.71 -14.59 -5.51
C SER A 43 24.01 -13.77 -5.68
N GLN A 44 23.90 -12.44 -5.80
CA GLN A 44 25.04 -11.52 -5.88
C GLN A 44 25.43 -10.93 -4.51
N GLY A 45 24.83 -11.39 -3.41
CA GLY A 45 25.09 -10.91 -2.05
C GLY A 45 24.42 -9.57 -1.71
N ILE A 46 23.58 -9.02 -2.61
CA ILE A 46 22.88 -7.75 -2.39
C ILE A 46 21.60 -8.01 -1.57
N PRO A 47 21.41 -7.32 -0.43
CA PRO A 47 20.20 -7.43 0.38
C PRO A 47 18.98 -6.77 -0.30
N LYS A 48 17.88 -7.51 -0.33
CA LYS A 48 16.59 -7.10 -0.92
C LYS A 48 15.52 -7.00 0.16
N PRO A 49 15.19 -5.80 0.64
CA PRO A 49 14.09 -5.62 1.58
C PRO A 49 12.73 -5.87 0.89
N MET A 50 11.87 -6.61 1.56
CA MET A 50 10.54 -6.98 1.09
C MET A 50 9.48 -6.68 2.13
N VAL A 51 8.34 -6.18 1.66
CA VAL A 51 7.16 -5.87 2.48
C VAL A 51 6.11 -6.97 2.30
N ILE A 52 5.66 -7.54 3.41
CA ILE A 52 4.61 -8.55 3.46
C ILE A 52 3.28 -7.86 3.80
N LEU A 53 2.31 -7.96 2.89
CA LEU A 53 0.99 -7.36 3.00
C LEU A 53 -0.09 -8.43 2.80
N PRO A 54 -1.32 -8.20 3.29
CA PRO A 54 -2.45 -9.06 2.98
C PRO A 54 -2.68 -9.12 1.46
N PHE A 55 -3.02 -10.31 0.95
CA PHE A 55 -3.39 -10.45 -0.46
C PHE A 55 -4.77 -9.85 -0.71
N MET A 56 -4.80 -8.78 -1.51
CA MET A 56 -6.03 -8.09 -1.91
C MET A 56 -6.49 -8.62 -3.27
N LYS A 57 -7.33 -9.66 -3.27
CA LYS A 57 -7.76 -10.38 -4.49
C LYS A 57 -8.44 -9.50 -5.56
N TYR A 58 -8.92 -8.32 -5.20
CA TYR A 58 -9.57 -7.37 -6.11
C TYR A 58 -8.61 -6.33 -6.71
N GLY A 59 -7.33 -6.35 -6.33
CA GLY A 59 -6.31 -5.43 -6.84
C GLY A 59 -6.44 -4.01 -6.26
N ASP A 60 -5.81 -3.06 -6.95
CA ASP A 60 -5.87 -1.63 -6.65
C ASP A 60 -7.14 -0.97 -7.20
N LEU A 61 -7.50 0.17 -6.62
CA LEU A 61 -8.75 0.87 -6.94
C LEU A 61 -8.72 1.43 -8.37
N HIS A 62 -7.60 1.93 -8.85
CA HIS A 62 -7.45 2.47 -10.20
C HIS A 62 -7.72 1.41 -11.26
N THR A 63 -7.10 0.23 -11.15
CA THR A 63 -7.33 -0.91 -12.04
C THR A 63 -8.78 -1.38 -11.97
N TYR A 64 -9.37 -1.46 -10.78
CA TYR A 64 -10.78 -1.83 -10.61
C TYR A 64 -11.73 -0.84 -11.31
N LEU A 65 -11.51 0.47 -11.12
CA LEU A 65 -12.30 1.52 -11.76
C LEU A 65 -12.17 1.48 -13.28
N LEU A 66 -10.95 1.27 -13.81
CA LEU A 66 -10.73 1.15 -15.25
C LEU A 66 -11.44 -0.07 -15.83
N TYR A 67 -11.33 -1.22 -15.16
CA TYR A 67 -11.96 -2.46 -15.59
C TYR A 67 -13.49 -2.34 -15.63
N SER A 68 -14.10 -1.62 -14.69
CA SER A 68 -15.55 -1.40 -14.65
C SER A 68 -16.14 -0.61 -15.84
N ARG A 69 -15.27 0.06 -16.61
CA ARG A 69 -15.64 0.81 -17.81
C ARG A 69 -15.53 -0.01 -19.10
N LEU A 70 -14.95 -1.20 -19.03
CA LEU A 70 -14.83 -2.13 -20.16
C LEU A 70 -16.06 -3.02 -20.24
N GLU A 71 -16.45 -3.42 -21.45
CA GLU A 71 -17.62 -4.30 -21.68
C GLU A 71 -17.50 -5.67 -21.00
N THR A 72 -16.27 -6.13 -20.77
CA THR A 72 -15.96 -7.40 -20.11
C THR A 72 -15.82 -7.29 -18.59
N GLY A 73 -15.90 -6.07 -18.04
CA GLY A 73 -15.72 -5.79 -16.62
C GLY A 73 -16.97 -5.98 -15.76
N PRO A 74 -16.86 -5.80 -14.42
CA PRO A 74 -18.03 -5.71 -13.55
C PRO A 74 -18.93 -4.57 -14.03
N LYS A 75 -20.24 -4.81 -14.04
CA LYS A 75 -21.26 -3.84 -14.47
C LYS A 75 -21.04 -2.49 -13.78
N HIS A 76 -21.37 -1.41 -14.50
CA HIS A 76 -21.35 0.00 -14.08
C HIS A 76 -21.41 0.19 -12.55
N ILE A 77 -20.41 0.88 -11.99
CA ILE A 77 -20.33 1.18 -10.56
C ILE A 77 -21.31 2.31 -10.22
N PRO A 78 -22.29 2.10 -9.32
CA PRO A 78 -23.21 3.16 -8.90
C PRO A 78 -22.49 4.33 -8.23
N LEU A 79 -23.05 5.54 -8.37
CA LEU A 79 -22.51 6.76 -7.76
C LEU A 79 -22.31 6.61 -6.24
N GLN A 80 -23.24 5.95 -5.56
CA GLN A 80 -23.17 5.72 -4.11
C GLN A 80 -21.93 4.90 -3.73
N THR A 81 -21.54 3.94 -4.56
CA THR A 81 -20.33 3.13 -4.35
C THR A 81 -19.07 3.95 -4.58
N LEU A 82 -19.06 4.83 -5.60
CA LEU A 82 -17.94 5.75 -5.84
C LEU A 82 -17.75 6.72 -4.66
N LEU A 83 -18.84 7.27 -4.14
CA LEU A 83 -18.81 8.10 -2.92
C LEU A 83 -18.30 7.31 -1.72
N LYS A 84 -18.70 6.04 -1.58
CA LYS A 84 -18.20 5.18 -0.50
C LYS A 84 -16.70 4.97 -0.58
N PHE A 85 -16.12 4.76 -1.77
CA PHE A 85 -14.67 4.69 -1.92
C PHE A 85 -13.97 5.97 -1.45
N MET A 86 -14.54 7.14 -1.76
CA MET A 86 -13.99 8.42 -1.29
C MET A 86 -14.06 8.55 0.24
N VAL A 87 -15.18 8.16 0.85
CA VAL A 87 -15.35 8.16 2.31
C VAL A 87 -14.35 7.21 2.98
N ASP A 88 -14.20 5.99 2.45
CA ASP A 88 -13.24 5.01 2.95
C ASP A 88 -11.81 5.56 2.94
N ILE A 89 -11.39 6.20 1.84
CA ILE A 89 -10.07 6.84 1.74
C ILE A 89 -9.95 7.98 2.76
N ALA A 90 -10.97 8.83 2.90
CA ALA A 90 -10.96 9.94 3.84
C ALA A 90 -10.80 9.46 5.28
N LEU A 91 -11.51 8.41 5.69
CA LEU A 91 -11.39 7.82 7.04
C LEU A 91 -9.97 7.26 7.28
N GLY A 92 -9.38 6.60 6.29
CA GLY A 92 -8.00 6.14 6.39
C GLY A 92 -6.99 7.29 6.53
N MET A 93 -7.17 8.36 5.76
CA MET A 93 -6.30 9.53 5.79
C MET A 93 -6.47 10.37 7.06
N GLU A 94 -7.69 10.48 7.60
CA GLU A 94 -7.96 11.08 8.90
C GLU A 94 -7.19 10.35 10.01
N TYR A 95 -7.26 9.01 10.01
CA TYR A 95 -6.53 8.18 10.95
C TYR A 95 -5.01 8.39 10.88
N LEU A 96 -4.43 8.47 9.68
CA LEU A 96 -3.00 8.75 9.50
C LEU A 96 -2.63 10.16 9.97
N SER A 97 -3.47 11.15 9.64
CA SER A 97 -3.29 12.54 10.04
C SER A 97 -3.27 12.71 11.56
N ASN A 98 -4.19 12.04 12.28
CA ASN A 98 -4.24 12.04 13.75
C ASN A 98 -3.00 11.45 14.42
N ARG A 99 -2.14 10.77 13.65
CA ARG A 99 -0.85 10.21 14.10
C ARG A 99 0.35 10.98 13.56
N ASN A 100 0.12 12.15 12.97
CA ASN A 100 1.13 12.97 12.30
C ASN A 100 1.87 12.22 11.18
N PHE A 101 1.20 11.25 10.54
CA PHE A 101 1.79 10.48 9.45
C PHE A 101 1.41 11.08 8.10
N LEU A 102 2.42 11.45 7.31
CA LEU A 102 2.23 11.98 5.96
C LEU A 102 2.33 10.83 4.94
N HIS A 103 1.26 10.57 4.20
CA HIS A 103 1.24 9.49 3.20
C HIS A 103 2.24 9.71 2.05
N ARG A 104 2.47 10.97 1.64
CA ARG A 104 3.38 11.41 0.55
C ARG A 104 3.09 10.92 -0.87
N ASP A 105 2.36 9.82 -1.04
CA ASP A 105 2.03 9.26 -2.35
C ASP A 105 0.57 8.80 -2.50
N LEU A 106 -0.39 9.62 -2.04
CA LEU A 106 -1.81 9.25 -2.09
C LEU A 106 -2.34 9.33 -3.53
N ALA A 107 -2.81 8.21 -4.05
CA ALA A 107 -3.45 8.09 -5.36
C ALA A 107 -4.34 6.84 -5.40
N ALA A 108 -5.12 6.66 -6.46
CA ALA A 108 -6.00 5.49 -6.61
C ALA A 108 -5.28 4.16 -6.92
N ARG A 109 -3.97 4.19 -7.19
CA ARG A 109 -3.15 3.04 -7.62
C ARG A 109 -2.56 2.24 -6.46
#